data_AF-A0A1B3LJY4-F1
#
_entry.id   AF-A0A1B3LJY4-F1
#
_cell.length_a   1.000
_cell.length_b   1.000
_cell.length_c   1.000
_cell.angle_alpha   90.00
_cell.angle_beta   90.00
_cell.angle_gamma   90.00
#
_symmetry.space_group_name_H-M   'P 1'
#
loop_
_entity.id
_entity.type
_entity.pdbx_description
1 polymer ?
#
loop_
_entity_poly.entity_id
_entity_poly.type
_entity_poly.pdbx_seq_one_letter_code
_entity_poly.pdbx_strand_id
1 'polypeptide(L)'
;MKSPRGESIARPDFFRLGSTSISQQKSQRLNSEINAPEIRLVGEEGEQLGIMSARQALTLAEEAGVDLVEIAPLAKPPVCRLMDFGKFKYQEAKRAAEAKSKQKQIQIKEVKFRPGTDEGDYQIKLRNLSRFLQDGDKAKVTLRFRGREMAHQEFGIRLLERVKADLEAVAVVEQFPKLEGRQLIMVLAPSKKKV
;
A
#
# COMPACT_ATOMS: atom_id res chain seq x y z
N MET A 1 40.57 -39.07 40.43
CA MET A 1 39.10 -39.15 40.58
C MET A 1 38.50 -37.93 39.87
N LYS A 2 38.61 -37.82 38.54
CA LYS A 2 37.61 -38.11 37.49
C LYS A 2 36.17 -37.68 37.79
N SER A 3 35.74 -36.57 37.17
CA SER A 3 34.46 -36.30 36.45
C SER A 3 34.24 -34.77 36.30
N PRO A 4 33.42 -34.27 35.36
CA PRO A 4 33.44 -34.52 33.93
C PRO A 4 33.32 -33.22 33.08
N ARG A 5 33.28 -33.43 31.76
CA ARG A 5 33.17 -32.48 30.64
C ARG A 5 31.84 -31.70 30.67
N GLY A 6 31.85 -30.45 30.20
CA GLY A 6 30.68 -29.74 29.69
C GLY A 6 31.12 -28.96 28.44
N GLU A 7 31.02 -29.58 27.27
CA GLU A 7 29.92 -29.43 26.30
C GLU A 7 29.79 -28.02 25.73
N SER A 8 30.46 -27.88 24.58
CA SER A 8 30.31 -26.87 23.55
C SER A 8 28.87 -26.77 23.06
N ILE A 9 28.19 -25.67 23.38
CA ILE A 9 26.89 -25.34 22.80
C ILE A 9 27.14 -24.66 21.45
N ALA A 10 27.02 -25.45 20.38
CA ALA A 10 26.94 -24.96 19.01
C ALA A 10 25.75 -24.00 18.87
N ARG A 11 26.01 -22.81 18.31
CA ARG A 11 24.96 -21.88 17.89
C ARG A 11 24.30 -22.44 16.62
N PRO A 12 22.97 -22.59 16.57
CA PRO A 12 22.31 -23.03 15.34
C PRO A 12 22.28 -21.87 14.33
N ASP A 13 22.68 -22.19 13.09
CA ASP A 13 22.59 -21.33 11.90
C ASP A 13 21.15 -20.86 11.68
N PHE A 14 20.90 -19.62 12.09
CA PHE A 14 19.61 -18.96 11.91
C PHE A 14 19.51 -18.42 10.48
N PHE A 15 18.95 -19.26 9.61
CA PHE A 15 18.12 -18.91 8.45
C PHE A 15 18.55 -17.68 7.63
N ARG A 16 19.22 -17.96 6.51
CA ARG A 16 19.21 -17.10 5.32
C ARG A 16 17.76 -16.91 4.86
N LEU A 17 17.15 -15.79 5.21
CA LEU A 17 15.97 -15.26 4.52
C LEU A 17 16.43 -14.69 3.16
N GLY A 18 16.54 -15.59 2.19
CA GLY A 18 16.42 -15.22 0.80
C GLY A 18 14.95 -15.05 0.47
N SER A 19 14.51 -13.82 0.16
CA SER A 19 13.42 -13.55 -0.80
C SER A 19 13.06 -12.06 -0.75
N THR A 20 13.67 -11.26 -1.61
CA THR A 20 12.89 -10.20 -2.27
C THR A 20 13.42 -10.05 -3.69
N SER A 21 13.06 -11.01 -4.56
CA SER A 21 13.08 -10.74 -5.99
C SER A 21 12.05 -9.65 -6.24
N ILE A 22 12.55 -8.42 -6.36
CA ILE A 22 11.81 -7.28 -6.92
C ILE A 22 11.21 -7.78 -8.23
N SER A 23 9.89 -7.94 -8.26
CA SER A 23 9.13 -8.23 -9.47
C SER A 23 9.34 -7.07 -10.43
N GLN A 24 10.43 -7.11 -11.20
CA GLN A 24 10.52 -6.34 -12.43
C GLN A 24 9.29 -6.74 -13.23
N GLN A 25 8.33 -5.83 -13.38
CA GLN A 25 7.37 -5.92 -14.46
C GLN A 25 8.18 -5.81 -15.77
N LYS A 26 8.81 -6.91 -16.17
CA LYS A 26 9.35 -7.04 -17.52
C LYS A 26 8.14 -6.98 -18.42
N SER A 27 8.14 -5.98 -19.29
CA SER A 27 7.23 -5.94 -20.43
C SER A 27 7.24 -7.32 -21.08
N GLN A 28 6.05 -7.91 -21.28
CA GLN A 28 5.94 -9.17 -22.00
C GLN A 28 6.49 -8.96 -23.41
N ARG A 29 7.28 -9.93 -23.88
CA ARG A 29 7.81 -9.92 -25.25
C ARG A 29 6.71 -10.34 -26.20
N LEU A 30 6.63 -9.67 -27.34
CA LEU A 30 5.58 -9.87 -28.33
C LEU A 30 6.17 -10.26 -29.68
N ASN A 31 5.49 -11.17 -30.37
CA ASN A 31 5.74 -11.49 -31.78
C ASN A 31 7.24 -11.69 -32.06
N SER A 32 7.83 -10.81 -32.89
CA SER A 32 9.22 -10.84 -33.31
C SER A 32 10.26 -10.60 -32.20
N GLU A 33 9.84 -10.19 -31.00
CA GLU A 33 10.74 -10.06 -29.84
C GLU A 33 11.08 -11.41 -29.19
N ILE A 34 10.37 -12.48 -29.57
CA ILE A 34 10.54 -13.83 -29.04
C ILE A 34 11.66 -14.55 -29.81
N ASN A 35 12.86 -14.59 -29.22
CA ASN A 35 14.06 -15.19 -29.82
C ASN A 35 14.23 -16.70 -29.54
N ALA A 36 13.23 -17.36 -28.95
CA ALA A 36 13.32 -18.77 -28.61
C ALA A 36 13.12 -19.66 -29.85
N PRO A 37 13.94 -20.71 -30.07
CA PRO A 37 13.78 -21.59 -31.23
C PRO A 37 12.54 -22.48 -31.12
N GLU A 38 12.26 -22.98 -29.91
CA GLU A 38 11.10 -23.80 -29.58
C GLU A 38 10.31 -23.15 -28.46
N ILE A 39 8.99 -23.12 -28.61
CA ILE A 39 8.07 -22.56 -27.63
C ILE A 39 6.91 -23.51 -27.38
N ARG A 40 6.37 -23.48 -26.17
CA ARG A 40 5.10 -24.13 -25.84
C ARG A 40 3.98 -23.14 -26.13
N LEU A 41 3.11 -23.46 -27.08
CA LEU A 41 2.02 -22.60 -27.51
C LEU A 41 0.72 -22.96 -26.79
N VAL A 42 0.04 -21.91 -26.33
CA VAL A 42 -1.33 -21.96 -25.81
C VAL A 42 -2.21 -21.15 -26.77
N GLY A 43 -3.30 -21.74 -27.27
CA GLY A 43 -4.26 -21.05 -28.13
C GLY A 43 -5.07 -19.99 -27.37
N GLU A 44 -5.92 -19.26 -28.10
CA GLU A 44 -6.67 -18.12 -27.57
C GLU A 44 -7.63 -18.50 -26.42
N GLU A 45 -8.28 -19.65 -26.54
CA GLU A 45 -9.22 -20.17 -25.53
C GLU A 45 -8.53 -20.96 -24.41
N GLY A 46 -7.19 -21.01 -24.40
CA GLY A 46 -6.43 -21.75 -23.39
C GLY A 46 -6.12 -23.21 -23.76
N GLU A 47 -6.42 -23.62 -24.99
CA GLU A 47 -6.01 -24.92 -25.53
C GLU A 47 -4.49 -25.06 -25.60
N GLN A 48 -3.97 -26.26 -25.33
CA GLN A 48 -2.53 -26.53 -25.41
C GLN A 48 -2.20 -27.08 -26.81
N LEU A 49 -1.66 -26.23 -27.67
CA LEU A 49 -1.26 -26.60 -29.04
C LEU A 49 0.09 -27.35 -29.08
N GLY A 50 0.76 -27.47 -27.91
CA GLY A 50 1.98 -28.25 -27.75
C GLY A 50 3.25 -27.44 -27.94
N ILE A 51 4.35 -28.13 -28.25
CA ILE A 51 5.66 -27.51 -28.48
C ILE A 51 5.86 -27.38 -29.99
N MET A 52 6.18 -26.18 -30.44
CA MET A 52 6.43 -25.89 -31.86
C MET A 52 7.48 -24.80 -32.02
N SER A 53 7.90 -24.55 -33.27
CA SER A 53 8.84 -23.46 -33.56
C SER A 53 8.19 -22.09 -33.39
N ALA A 54 8.96 -21.08 -32.99
CA ALA A 54 8.45 -19.71 -32.89
C ALA A 54 7.91 -19.18 -34.24
N ARG A 55 8.46 -19.62 -35.37
CA ARG A 55 7.97 -19.26 -36.71
C ARG A 55 6.56 -19.80 -36.97
N GLN A 56 6.31 -21.07 -36.65
CA GLN A 56 4.98 -21.65 -36.82
C GLN A 56 3.95 -20.95 -35.93
N ALA A 57 4.32 -20.66 -34.68
CA ALA A 57 3.44 -19.93 -33.77
C ALA A 57 3.14 -18.49 -34.24
N LEU A 58 4.11 -17.81 -34.86
CA LEU A 58 3.90 -16.50 -35.47
C LEU A 58 2.92 -16.57 -36.64
N THR A 59 3.05 -17.57 -37.51
CA THR A 59 2.08 -17.77 -38.60
C THR A 59 0.68 -18.03 -38.07
N LEU A 60 0.52 -18.86 -37.03
CA LEU A 60 -0.78 -19.09 -36.39
C LEU A 60 -1.35 -17.81 -35.76
N ALA A 61 -0.51 -16.95 -35.18
CA ALA A 61 -0.93 -15.65 -34.66
C ALA A 61 -1.42 -14.72 -35.78
N GLU A 62 -0.71 -14.66 -36.91
CA GLU A 62 -1.11 -13.88 -38.09
C GLU A 62 -2.42 -14.40 -38.72
N GLU A 63 -2.59 -15.72 -38.83
CA GLU A 63 -3.81 -16.35 -39.36
C GLU A 63 -5.04 -16.07 -38.48
N ALA A 64 -4.86 -16.09 -37.16
CA ALA A 64 -5.90 -15.76 -36.20
C ALA A 64 -6.09 -14.24 -36.00
N GLY A 65 -5.19 -13.40 -36.54
CA GLY A 65 -5.23 -11.95 -36.39
C GLY A 65 -4.98 -11.47 -34.95
N VAL A 66 -4.20 -12.23 -34.18
CA VAL A 66 -3.86 -11.95 -32.77
C VAL A 66 -2.34 -11.88 -32.55
N ASP A 67 -1.91 -11.47 -31.36
CA ASP A 67 -0.50 -11.40 -31.02
C ASP A 67 -0.02 -12.70 -30.36
N LEU A 68 1.23 -13.07 -30.66
CA LEU A 68 1.97 -14.08 -29.91
C LEU A 68 2.62 -13.41 -28.70
N VAL A 69 2.13 -13.74 -27.51
CA VAL A 69 2.57 -13.12 -26.25
C VAL A 69 3.35 -14.11 -25.39
N GLU A 70 4.58 -13.76 -25.01
CA GLU A 70 5.39 -14.57 -24.09
C GLU A 70 4.92 -14.38 -22.64
N ILE A 71 4.30 -15.42 -22.05
CA ILE A 71 3.74 -15.38 -20.69
C ILE A 71 4.77 -15.86 -19.65
N ALA A 72 5.54 -16.89 -19.98
CA ALA A 72 6.53 -17.47 -19.07
C ALA A 72 7.91 -17.63 -19.76
N PRO A 73 8.77 -16.60 -19.70
CA PRO A 73 10.11 -16.66 -20.31
C PRO A 73 11.08 -17.60 -19.57
N LEU A 74 10.78 -17.94 -18.31
CA LEU A 74 11.65 -18.78 -17.47
C LEU A 74 11.41 -20.29 -17.66
N ALA A 75 10.35 -20.67 -18.38
CA ALA A 75 10.05 -22.07 -18.67
C ALA A 75 10.96 -22.62 -19.78
N LYS A 76 11.22 -23.93 -19.75
CA LYS A 76 11.95 -24.65 -20.80
C LYS A 76 11.06 -25.75 -21.39
N PRO A 77 10.52 -25.60 -22.61
CA PRO A 77 10.56 -24.42 -23.49
C PRO A 77 9.70 -23.24 -22.96
N PRO A 78 9.98 -21.98 -23.37
CA PRO A 78 9.19 -20.80 -22.98
C PRO A 78 7.73 -20.95 -23.35
N VAL A 79 6.82 -20.45 -22.50
CA VAL A 79 5.37 -20.55 -22.75
C VAL A 79 4.86 -19.27 -23.39
N CYS A 80 4.32 -19.40 -24.60
CA CYS A 80 3.70 -18.33 -25.36
C CYS A 80 2.20 -18.60 -25.50
N ARG A 81 1.40 -17.55 -25.55
CA ARG A 81 -0.06 -17.62 -25.71
C ARG A 81 -0.48 -16.70 -26.85
N LEU A 82 -1.41 -17.18 -27.68
CA LEU A 82 -2.11 -16.35 -28.66
C LEU A 82 -3.17 -15.51 -27.95
N MET A 83 -3.07 -14.18 -28.04
CA MET A 83 -4.08 -13.26 -27.51
C MET A 83 -3.96 -11.87 -28.13
N ASP A 84 -5.05 -11.10 -28.11
CA ASP A 84 -5.00 -9.65 -28.36
C ASP A 84 -4.36 -8.93 -27.16
N PHE A 85 -3.09 -8.54 -27.32
CA PHE A 85 -2.33 -7.88 -26.24
C PHE A 85 -2.88 -6.49 -25.93
N GLY A 86 -3.39 -5.77 -26.93
CA GLY A 86 -3.98 -4.44 -26.77
C GLY A 86 -5.23 -4.48 -25.88
N LYS A 87 -6.14 -5.40 -26.18
CA LYS A 87 -7.36 -5.63 -25.40
C LYS A 87 -7.05 -6.13 -23.99
N PHE A 88 -6.09 -7.05 -23.84
CA PHE A 88 -5.65 -7.53 -22.53
C PHE A 88 -5.09 -6.40 -21.67
N LYS A 89 -4.19 -5.58 -22.21
CA LYS A 89 -3.60 -4.43 -21.50
C LYS A 89 -4.67 -3.40 -21.12
N TYR A 90 -5.65 -3.15 -21.98
CA TYR A 90 -6.78 -2.27 -21.67
C TYR A 90 -7.63 -2.81 -20.51
N GLN A 91 -7.97 -4.10 -20.53
CA GLN A 91 -8.77 -4.73 -19.47
C GLN A 91 -8.03 -4.76 -18.13
N GLU A 92 -6.73 -5.09 -18.12
CA GLU A 92 -5.89 -5.04 -16.93
C GLU A 92 -5.76 -3.60 -16.40
N ALA A 93 -5.55 -2.62 -17.28
CA ALA A 93 -5.51 -1.20 -16.89
C ALA A 93 -6.85 -0.74 -16.31
N LYS A 94 -7.98 -1.14 -16.92
CA LYS A 94 -9.32 -0.83 -16.43
C LYS A 94 -9.57 -1.46 -15.06
N ARG A 95 -9.27 -2.75 -14.89
CA ARG A 95 -9.39 -3.47 -13.61
C ARG A 95 -8.50 -2.83 -12.53
N ALA A 96 -7.26 -2.47 -12.87
CA ALA A 96 -6.36 -1.78 -11.95
C ALA A 96 -6.86 -0.37 -11.59
N ALA A 97 -7.44 0.35 -12.54
CA ALA A 97 -8.06 1.66 -12.29
C ALA A 97 -9.30 1.55 -11.40
N GLU A 98 -10.16 0.56 -11.64
CA GLU A 98 -11.32 0.26 -10.80
C GLU A 98 -10.91 -0.19 -9.38
N ALA A 99 -9.84 -0.97 -9.25
CA ALA A 99 -9.31 -1.36 -7.95
C ALA A 99 -8.74 -0.13 -7.19
N LYS A 100 -8.00 0.74 -7.89
CA LYS A 100 -7.47 1.99 -7.32
C LYS A 100 -8.58 2.96 -6.94
N SER A 101 -9.63 3.10 -7.74
CA SER A 101 -10.75 4.01 -7.43
C SER A 101 -11.61 3.50 -6.27
N LYS A 102 -11.73 2.18 -6.11
CA LYS A 102 -12.40 1.54 -4.97
C LYS A 102 -11.57 1.60 -3.68
N GLN A 103 -10.26 1.82 -3.77
CA GLN A 103 -9.42 1.99 -2.59
C GLN A 103 -9.74 3.31 -1.91
N LYS A 104 -10.27 3.23 -0.68
CA LYS A 104 -10.53 4.41 0.16
C LYS A 104 -9.21 5.10 0.48
N GLN A 105 -9.00 6.28 -0.10
CA GLN A 105 -7.83 7.10 0.18
C GLN A 105 -8.01 7.77 1.56
N ILE A 106 -7.23 7.33 2.54
CA ILE A 106 -7.20 7.93 3.87
C ILE A 106 -6.53 9.30 3.76
N GLN A 107 -7.27 10.37 4.02
CA GLN A 107 -6.74 11.72 4.01
C GLN A 107 -6.41 12.18 5.44
N ILE A 108 -5.50 13.14 5.56
CA ILE A 108 -5.21 13.82 6.82
C ILE A 108 -5.93 15.16 6.81
N LYS A 109 -6.98 15.30 7.61
CA LYS A 109 -7.74 16.54 7.75
C LYS A 109 -7.18 17.34 8.92
N GLU A 110 -6.80 18.60 8.69
CA GLU A 110 -6.27 19.47 9.74
C GLU A 110 -7.36 20.34 10.37
N VAL A 111 -7.42 20.39 11.69
CA VAL A 111 -8.28 21.29 12.47
C VAL A 111 -7.42 22.15 13.39
N LYS A 112 -7.64 23.47 13.33
CA LYS A 112 -6.80 24.46 14.01
C LYS A 112 -7.50 25.03 15.25
N PHE A 113 -6.81 24.99 16.39
CA PHE A 113 -7.24 25.53 17.68
C PHE A 113 -6.40 26.74 18.09
N ARG A 114 -6.94 27.53 19.03
CA ARG A 114 -6.25 28.64 19.67
C ARG A 114 -6.28 28.49 21.19
N PRO A 115 -5.30 29.06 21.93
CA PRO A 115 -5.24 29.01 23.39
C PRO A 115 -6.41 29.68 24.16
N GLY A 116 -7.36 30.30 23.45
CA GLY A 116 -8.57 30.93 24.02
C GLY A 116 -9.82 30.59 23.21
N THR A 117 -9.88 29.39 22.62
CA THR A 117 -11.08 28.89 21.95
C THR A 117 -12.25 28.84 22.95
N ASP A 118 -13.38 29.43 22.58
CA ASP A 118 -14.62 29.36 23.36
C ASP A 118 -15.27 27.95 23.26
N GLU A 119 -16.20 27.66 24.16
CA GLU A 119 -16.86 26.36 24.23
C GLU A 119 -17.69 26.06 22.97
N GLY A 120 -18.28 27.06 22.32
CA GLY A 120 -19.06 26.86 21.09
C GLY A 120 -18.19 26.46 19.89
N ASP A 121 -17.10 27.19 19.66
CA ASP A 121 -16.07 26.90 18.66
C ASP A 121 -15.40 25.55 18.94
N TYR A 122 -15.17 25.21 20.21
CA TYR A 122 -14.67 23.90 20.62
C TYR A 122 -15.60 22.77 20.15
N GLN A 123 -16.89 22.84 20.48
CA GLN A 123 -17.87 21.81 20.14
C GLN A 123 -18.05 21.64 18.62
N ILE A 124 -18.03 22.74 17.86
CA ILE A 124 -18.09 22.70 16.39
C ILE A 124 -16.87 21.95 15.83
N LYS A 125 -15.67 22.26 16.32
CA LYS A 125 -14.44 21.58 15.89
C LYS A 125 -14.41 20.12 16.31
N LEU A 126 -14.88 19.80 17.51
CA LEU A 126 -14.99 18.43 18.01
C LEU A 126 -15.92 17.58 17.12
N ARG A 127 -17.08 18.13 16.73
CA ARG A 127 -18.00 17.46 15.80
C ARG A 127 -17.36 17.19 14.45
N ASN A 128 -16.60 18.14 13.91
CA ASN A 128 -15.88 17.96 12.65
C ASN A 128 -14.78 16.90 12.77
N LEU A 129 -14.01 16.91 13.86
CA LEU A 129 -13.01 15.88 14.15
C LEU A 129 -13.64 14.49 14.22
N SER A 130 -14.73 14.34 14.98
CA SER A 130 -15.47 13.08 15.08
C SER A 130 -15.98 12.59 13.72
N ARG A 131 -16.51 13.50 12.90
CA ARG A 131 -16.93 13.17 11.52
C ARG A 131 -15.78 12.66 10.66
N PHE A 132 -14.63 13.34 10.66
CA PHE A 132 -13.46 12.90 9.88
C PHE A 132 -12.98 11.50 10.30
N LEU A 133 -12.96 11.24 11.61
CA LEU A 133 -12.56 9.95 12.15
C LEU A 133 -13.58 8.85 11.83
N GLN A 134 -14.88 9.13 11.87
CA GLN A 134 -15.92 8.20 11.44
C GLN A 134 -15.85 7.92 9.93
N ASP A 135 -15.52 8.94 9.14
CA ASP A 135 -15.25 8.83 7.71
C ASP A 135 -13.94 8.09 7.42
N GLY A 136 -13.18 7.66 8.43
CA GLY A 136 -11.95 6.88 8.30
C GLY A 136 -10.72 7.69 7.88
N ASP A 137 -10.83 9.02 7.90
CA ASP A 137 -9.71 9.93 7.71
C ASP A 137 -8.93 10.09 9.03
N LYS A 138 -7.66 10.46 8.92
CA LYS A 138 -6.87 10.88 10.07
C LYS A 138 -7.13 12.35 10.36
N ALA A 139 -7.13 12.73 11.64
CA ALA A 139 -7.31 14.10 12.05
C ALA A 139 -6.03 14.67 12.67
N LYS A 140 -5.50 15.75 12.08
CA LYS A 140 -4.38 16.51 12.62
C LYS A 140 -4.93 17.71 13.39
N VAL A 141 -4.71 17.72 14.69
CA VAL A 141 -5.08 18.83 15.57
C VAL A 141 -3.87 19.72 15.75
N THR A 142 -3.97 20.97 15.31
CA THR A 142 -2.88 21.95 15.42
C THR A 142 -3.32 23.12 16.29
N LEU A 143 -2.58 23.42 17.34
CA LEU A 143 -2.79 24.59 18.18
C LEU A 143 -1.66 25.57 17.97
N ARG A 144 -1.98 26.81 17.57
CA ARG A 144 -0.96 27.84 17.31
C ARG A 144 -0.91 28.84 18.45
N PHE A 145 0.29 29.07 18.98
CA PHE A 145 0.56 30.11 19.97
C PHE A 145 0.99 31.42 19.29
N ARG A 146 0.62 32.56 19.86
CA ARG A 146 1.06 33.89 19.42
C ARG A 146 1.80 34.62 20.55
N GLY A 147 2.98 35.15 20.23
CA GLY A 147 3.74 36.06 21.11
C GLY A 147 3.95 35.49 22.52
N ARG A 148 3.32 36.15 23.51
CA ARG A 148 3.41 35.84 24.96
C ARG A 148 2.66 34.56 25.36
N GLU A 149 1.77 34.04 24.53
CA GLU A 149 1.03 32.79 24.80
C GLU A 149 1.95 31.56 24.84
N MET A 150 3.16 31.66 24.28
CA MET A 150 4.20 30.62 24.36
C MET A 150 4.63 30.31 25.81
N ALA A 151 4.38 31.22 26.76
CA ALA A 151 4.65 31.00 28.18
C ALA A 151 3.63 30.07 28.84
N HIS A 152 2.42 29.93 28.26
CA HIS A 152 1.34 29.13 28.81
C HIS A 152 1.01 27.92 27.94
N GLN A 153 2.03 27.11 27.65
CA GLN A 153 1.88 25.88 26.87
C GLN A 153 0.97 24.86 27.56
N GLU A 154 0.88 24.93 28.88
CA GLU A 154 0.01 24.09 29.70
C GLU A 154 -1.47 24.17 29.27
N PHE A 155 -1.97 25.34 28.88
CA PHE A 155 -3.36 25.46 28.41
C PHE A 155 -3.57 24.74 27.08
N GLY A 156 -2.56 24.78 26.21
CA GLY A 156 -2.60 24.04 24.94
C GLY A 156 -2.58 22.53 25.15
N ILE A 157 -1.75 22.05 26.07
CA ILE A 157 -1.68 20.62 26.43
C ILE A 157 -3.01 20.17 27.02
N ARG A 158 -3.56 20.89 28.01
CA ARG A 158 -4.86 20.57 28.62
C ARG A 158 -5.99 20.54 27.59
N LEU A 159 -5.99 21.45 26.62
CA LEU A 159 -7.00 21.44 25.55
C LEU A 159 -6.87 20.19 24.68
N LEU A 160 -5.65 19.77 24.32
CA LEU A 160 -5.45 18.56 23.53
C LEU A 160 -5.77 17.28 24.32
N GLU A 161 -5.48 17.26 25.62
CA GLU A 161 -5.90 16.17 26.52
C GLU A 161 -7.43 16.08 26.59
N ARG A 162 -8.12 17.21 26.68
CA ARG A 162 -9.58 17.27 26.61
C ARG A 162 -10.10 16.72 25.29
N VAL A 163 -9.56 17.16 24.14
CA VAL A 163 -9.92 16.63 22.82
C VAL A 163 -9.68 15.13 22.72
N LYS A 164 -8.58 14.64 23.29
CA LYS A 164 -8.27 13.20 23.33
C LYS A 164 -9.34 12.44 24.12
N ALA A 165 -9.70 12.91 25.32
CA ALA A 165 -10.71 12.27 26.17
C ALA A 165 -12.08 12.24 25.49
N ASP A 166 -12.51 13.37 24.92
CA ASP A 166 -13.81 13.49 24.26
C ASP A 166 -13.91 12.63 22.98
N LEU A 167 -12.78 12.32 22.33
CA LEU A 167 -12.70 11.49 21.13
C LEU A 167 -12.22 10.06 21.38
N GLU A 168 -12.00 9.65 22.63
CA GLU A 168 -11.45 8.32 22.99
C GLU A 168 -12.32 7.18 22.45
N ALA A 169 -13.64 7.39 22.35
CA ALA A 169 -14.58 6.41 21.82
C ALA A 169 -14.43 6.15 20.30
N VAL A 170 -13.88 7.10 19.55
CA VAL A 170 -13.82 7.05 18.07
C VAL A 170 -12.40 7.13 17.51
N ALA A 171 -11.40 7.51 18.32
CA ALA A 171 -10.04 7.79 17.88
C ALA A 171 -8.99 7.05 18.72
N VAL A 172 -7.84 6.80 18.09
CA VAL A 172 -6.60 6.39 18.76
C VAL A 172 -5.54 7.46 18.51
N VAL A 173 -4.77 7.81 19.53
CA VAL A 173 -3.65 8.74 19.39
C VAL A 173 -2.53 8.05 18.62
N GLU A 174 -2.26 8.49 17.40
CA GLU A 174 -1.13 8.01 16.59
C GLU A 174 0.14 8.79 16.93
N GLN A 175 0.00 10.10 17.15
CA GLN A 175 1.09 10.98 17.57
C GLN A 175 0.64 11.84 18.73
N PHE A 176 1.31 11.68 19.88
CA PHE A 176 1.08 12.50 21.06
C PHE A 176 1.41 13.97 20.79
N PRO A 177 0.77 14.91 21.53
CA PRO A 177 1.05 16.34 21.44
C PRO A 177 2.56 16.65 21.47
N LYS A 178 3.09 17.16 20.36
CA LYS A 178 4.48 17.60 20.25
C LYS A 178 4.54 19.07 19.87
N LEU A 179 5.43 19.80 20.54
CA LEU A 179 5.72 21.18 20.20
C LEU A 179 6.62 21.23 18.95
N GLU A 180 6.09 21.78 17.87
CA GLU A 180 6.81 22.07 16.63
C GLU A 180 6.83 23.59 16.42
N GLY A 181 7.96 24.21 16.76
CA GLY A 181 8.14 25.66 16.70
C GLY A 181 7.18 26.40 17.63
N ARG A 182 6.20 27.09 17.06
CA ARG A 182 5.16 27.84 17.81
C ARG A 182 3.79 27.16 17.74
N GLN A 183 3.76 25.87 17.44
CA GLN A 183 2.54 25.09 17.30
C GLN A 183 2.65 23.80 18.10
N LEU A 184 1.54 23.39 18.72
CA LEU A 184 1.39 22.07 19.33
C LEU A 184 0.56 21.21 18.39
N ILE A 185 1.08 20.05 18.02
CA ILE A 185 0.48 19.18 17.01
C ILE A 185 0.19 17.82 17.64
N MET A 186 -1.02 17.32 17.42
CA MET A 186 -1.45 15.96 17.76
C MET A 186 -2.11 15.32 16.54
N VAL A 187 -1.84 14.03 16.31
CA VAL A 187 -2.49 13.28 15.21
C VAL A 187 -3.31 12.15 15.80
N LEU A 188 -4.58 12.14 15.41
CA LEU A 188 -5.57 11.13 15.77
C LEU A 188 -5.86 10.25 14.55
N ALA A 189 -5.79 8.94 14.76
CA ALA A 189 -6.24 7.95 13.79
C ALA A 189 -7.66 7.50 14.15
N PRO A 190 -8.47 7.12 13.15
CA PRO A 190 -9.77 6.52 13.43
C PRO A 190 -9.56 5.20 14.16
N SER A 191 -10.26 5.00 15.27
CA SER A 191 -10.32 3.68 15.89
C SER A 191 -10.98 2.73 14.88
N LYS A 192 -10.34 1.59 14.60
CA LYS A 192 -11.00 0.56 13.80
C LYS A 192 -12.32 0.25 14.51
N LYS A 193 -13.46 0.46 13.83
CA LYS A 193 -14.76 -0.04 14.29
C LYS A 193 -14.53 -1.45 14.84
N LYS A 194 -14.80 -1.68 16.12
CA LYS A 194 -15.14 -3.03 16.57
C LYS A 194 -16.39 -3.38 15.76
N VAL A 195 -16.17 -4.12 14.67
CA VAL A 195 -17.24 -4.82 13.94
C VAL A 195 -17.77 -5.88 14.88
#